data_AF-A0A9E3KC65-F1
#
_entry.id   AF-A0A9E3KC65-F1
#
_cell.length_a   1.000
_cell.length_b   1.000
_cell.length_c   1.000
_cell.angle_alpha   90.00
_cell.angle_beta   90.00
_cell.angle_gamma   90.00
#
_symmetry.space_group_name_H-M   'P 1'
#
loop_
_entity.id
_entity.type
_entity.pdbx_description
1 polymer ?
#
loop_
_entity_poly.entity_id
_entity_poly.type
_entity_poly.pdbx_seq_one_letter_code
_entity_poly.pdbx_strand_id
1 'polypeptide(L)' 'MTNIDLYRANAAAQRLAAANTNLPNRRAMHERSAESWEAMAASAADTIARATVNEAAKAIGATR' A
#
# COMPACT_ATOMS: atom_id res chain seq x y z
N MET A 1 -4.63 -9.80 -9.66
CA MET A 1 -3.68 -8.83 -9.07
C MET A 1 -4.49 -7.82 -8.29
N THR A 2 -4.26 -7.68 -6.98
CA THR A 2 -5.02 -6.75 -6.13
C THR A 2 -4.45 -5.32 -6.22
N ASN A 3 -5.20 -4.32 -5.75
CA ASN A 3 -4.68 -2.95 -5.64
C ASN A 3 -3.46 -2.88 -4.71
N ILE A 4 -3.43 -3.71 -3.65
CA ILE A 4 -2.29 -3.82 -2.74
C ILE A 4 -1.05 -4.31 -3.50
N ASP A 5 -1.21 -5.35 -4.34
CA ASP A 5 -0.10 -5.88 -5.15
C ASP A 5 0.42 -4.83 -6.14
N LEU A 6 -0.48 -4.06 -6.77
CA LEU A 6 -0.11 -2.98 -7.68
C LEU A 6 0.68 -1.89 -6.96
N TYR A 7 0.22 -1.45 -5.78
CA TYR A 7 0.93 -0.44 -4.99
C TYR A 7 2.31 -0.94 -4.54
N ARG A 8 2.41 -2.19 -4.09
CA ARG A 8 3.69 -2.81 -3.73
C ARG A 8 4.65 -2.92 -4.92
N ALA A 9 4.14 -3.30 -6.09
CA ALA A 9 4.95 -3.36 -7.31
C ALA A 9 5.48 -1.98 -7.72
N ASN A 10 4.65 -0.94 -7.64
CA ASN A 10 5.07 0.43 -7.91
C ASN A 10 6.10 0.93 -6.89
N ALA A 11 5.92 0.63 -5.59
CA ALA A 11 6.91 0.95 -4.57
C ALA A 11 8.26 0.31 -4.89
N ALA A 12 8.28 -0.99 -5.19
CA ALA A 12 9.50 -1.72 -5.55
C ALA A 12 10.18 -1.12 -6.79
N ALA A 13 9.42 -0.75 -7.82
CA ALA A 13 9.96 -0.10 -9.01
C ALA A 13 10.61 1.26 -8.69
N GLN A 14 10.01 2.05 -7.80
CA GLN A 14 10.59 3.33 -7.36
C GLN A 14 11.85 3.13 -6.50
N ARG A 15 11.87 2.12 -5.61
CA ARG A 15 13.09 1.76 -4.85
C ARG A 15 14.24 1.36 -5.78
N LEU A 16 13.95 0.59 -6.83
CA LEU A 16 14.93 0.21 -7.84
C LEU A 16 15.43 1.44 -8.62
N ALA A 17 14.53 2.35 -9.01
CA ALA A 17 14.90 3.58 -9.70
C ALA A 17 15.77 4.50 -8.82
N ALA A 18 15.49 4.59 -7.52
CA ALA A 18 16.32 5.29 -6.54
C ALA A 18 17.73 4.70 -6.43
N ALA A 19 17.83 3.36 -6.40
CA ALA A 19 19.12 2.66 -6.35
C ALA A 19 19.96 2.88 -7.63
N ASN A 20 19.30 2.96 -8.78
CA ASN A 20 19.94 3.09 -10.09
C ASN A 20 20.31 4.52 -10.47
N THR A 21 19.93 5.53 -9.68
CA THR A 21 20.22 6.93 -10.00
C THR A 21 21.37 7.51 -9.17
N ASN A 22 22.26 8.24 -9.84
CA ASN A 22 23.39 8.93 -9.22
C ASN A 22 23.07 10.40 -8.89
N LEU A 23 21.89 10.90 -9.26
CA LEU A 23 21.47 12.28 -8.97
C LEU A 23 20.72 12.32 -7.63
N PRO A 24 21.24 12.97 -6.58
CA PRO A 24 20.65 12.96 -5.24
C PRO A 24 19.19 13.43 -5.22
N ASN A 25 18.88 14.49 -5.97
CA ASN A 25 17.52 15.02 -6.05
C ASN A 25 16.53 14.04 -6.69
N ARG A 26 16.98 13.26 -7.69
CA ARG A 26 16.14 12.23 -8.32
C ARG A 26 15.98 11.02 -7.40
N ARG A 27 17.04 10.62 -6.69
CA ARG A 27 16.98 9.55 -5.69
C ARG A 27 15.93 9.87 -4.62
N ALA A 28 16.01 11.05 -4.02
CA ALA A 28 15.07 11.50 -3.00
C ALA A 28 13.63 11.58 -3.53
N MET A 29 13.43 11.95 -4.80
CA MET A 29 12.11 11.92 -5.44
C MET A 29 11.55 10.49 -5.54
N HIS A 30 12.36 9.54 -6.01
CA HIS A 30 11.96 8.13 -6.11
C HIS A 30 11.69 7.52 -4.73
N GLU A 31 12.51 7.83 -3.73
CA GLU A 31 12.31 7.36 -2.34
C GLU A 31 10.96 7.84 -1.78
N ARG A 32 10.65 9.14 -1.87
CA ARG A 32 9.36 9.69 -1.43
C ARG A 32 8.17 9.08 -2.19
N SER A 33 8.36 8.80 -3.48
CA SER A 33 7.32 8.12 -4.28
C SER A 33 7.11 6.68 -3.80
N ALA A 34 8.18 5.94 -3.51
CA ALA A 34 8.10 4.59 -2.97
C ALA A 34 7.35 4.56 -1.63
N GLU A 35 7.69 5.48 -0.71
CA GLU A 35 7.01 5.64 0.58
C GLU A 35 5.51 5.91 0.40
N SER A 36 5.14 6.74 -0.57
CA SER A 36 3.72 7.04 -0.85
C SER A 36 2.96 5.81 -1.33
N TRP A 37 3.58 4.99 -2.19
CA TRP A 37 2.99 3.72 -2.64
C TRP A 37 2.88 2.69 -1.50
N GLU A 38 3.89 2.60 -0.64
CA GLU A 38 3.88 1.73 0.55
C GLU A 38 2.75 2.13 1.52
N ALA A 39 2.57 3.43 1.76
CA ALA A 39 1.49 3.95 2.60
C ALA A 39 0.11 3.62 2.02
N MET A 40 -0.07 3.75 0.69
CA MET A 40 -1.32 3.35 0.04
C MET A 40 -1.58 1.84 0.14
N ALA A 41 -0.56 1.00 -0.01
CA ALA A 41 -0.67 -0.43 0.19
C ALA A 41 -1.10 -0.78 1.63
N ALA A 42 -0.51 -0.12 2.62
CA ALA A 42 -0.85 -0.31 4.03
C ALA A 42 -2.30 0.15 4.32
N SER A 43 -2.70 1.32 3.83
CA SER A 43 -4.06 1.84 3.98
C SER A 43 -5.11 0.93 3.32
N ALA A 44 -4.81 0.39 2.15
CA ALA A 44 -5.70 -0.55 1.47
C ALA A 44 -5.84 -1.87 2.24
N ALA A 45 -4.75 -2.37 2.80
CA ALA A 45 -4.78 -3.57 3.65
C ALA A 45 -5.59 -3.34 4.94
N ASP A 46 -5.41 -2.20 5.61
CA ASP A 46 -6.18 -1.84 6.81
C ASP A 46 -7.68 -1.71 6.50
N THR A 47 -8.02 -1.09 5.35
CA THR A 47 -9.41 -0.97 4.91
C THR A 47 -10.07 -2.33 4.71
N ILE A 48 -9.37 -3.28 4.08
CA ILE A 48 -9.88 -4.64 3.89
C ILE A 48 -10.05 -5.34 5.24
N ALA A 49 -9.08 -5.22 6.16
CA ALA A 49 -9.16 -5.82 7.49
C ALA A 49 -10.32 -5.26 8.32
N ARG A 50 -10.59 -3.95 8.24
CA ARG A 50 -11.75 -3.33 8.92
C ARG A 50 -13.06 -3.78 8.30
N ALA A 51 -13.12 -3.92 6.98
CA ALA A 51 -14.32 -4.41 6.30
C ALA A 51 -14.67 -5.83 6.76
N THR A 52 -13.70 -6.73 6.88
CA THR A 52 -13.94 -8.10 7.36
C THR A 52 -14.45 -8.14 8.80
N VAL A 53 -13.90 -7.31 9.69
CA VAL A 53 -14.39 -7.18 11.08
C VAL A 53 -15.83 -6.67 11.12
N ASN A 54 -16.15 -5.64 10.33
CA ASN A 54 -17.49 -5.07 10.29
C ASN A 54 -18.54 -6.09 9.78
N GLU A 55 -18.21 -6.86 8.75
CA GLU A 55 -19.10 -7.91 8.23
C GLU A 55 -19.31 -9.03 9.26
N ALA A 56 -18.27 -9.45 9.98
CA ALA A 56 -18.40 -10.42 11.06
C ALA A 56 -19.29 -9.91 12.20
N ALA A 57 -19.15 -8.64 12.59
CA ALA A 57 -19.98 -8.02 13.62
C ALA A 57 -21.46 -7.94 13.21
N LYS A 58 -21.76 -7.61 11.94
CA LYS A 58 -23.14 -7.61 11.40
C LYS A 58 -23.76 -9.00 11.45
N ALA A 59 -23.03 -10.05 11.06
CA ALA A 59 -23.54 -11.42 11.06
C ALA A 59 -23.97 -11.88 12.47
N ILE A 60 -23.18 -11.55 13.49
CA ILE A 60 -23.49 -11.85 14.91
C ILE A 60 -24.69 -11.01 15.40
N GLY A 61 -24.78 -9.74 15.02
CA GLY A 61 -25.89 -8.86 15.41
C GLY A 61 -27.22 -9.22 14.76
N ALA A 62 -27.20 -9.82 13.57
CA ALA A 62 -28.39 -10.24 12.81
C ALA A 62 -28.98 -11.58 13.28
N THR A 63 -28.32 -12.31 14.18
CA THR A 63 -28.80 -13.61 14.70
C THR A 63 -29.63 -13.49 15.99
N ARG A 64 -30.14 -12.29 16.30
CA ARG A 64 -31.04 -12.00 17.42
C ARG A 64 -32.38 -11.49 16.93
#